data_AF-A0A970M3V4-F1
#
_entry.id   AF-A0A970M3V4-F1
#
_cell.length_a   1.000
_cell.length_b   1.000
_cell.length_c   1.000
_cell.angle_alpha   90.00
_cell.angle_beta   90.00
_cell.angle_gamma   90.00
#
_symmetry.space_group_name_H-M   'P 1'
#
loop_
_entity.id
_entity.type
_entity.pdbx_description
1 polymer ?
#
loop_
_entity_poly.entity_id
_entity_poly.type
_entity_poly.pdbx_seq_one_letter_code
_entity_poly.pdbx_strand_id
1 'polypeptide(L)'
;MKTETANAAEHGADSLQSIIEDILHKDLENVVTILEPKGSGKSTLYEDVIRIIDRSLFRIALNRSGQVKTVAATYLGISRNTFQKKMIKMGMDGRED
;
A
#
# COMPACT_ATOMS: atom_id res chain seq x y z
N MET A 1 26.82 -37.40 -6.70
CA MET A 1 27.09 -35.99 -7.07
C MET A 1 25.76 -35.36 -7.47
N LYS A 2 25.47 -34.14 -6.97
CA LYS A 2 24.21 -33.36 -7.10
C LYS A 2 23.15 -33.85 -6.10
N THR A 3 22.72 -33.06 -5.12
CA THR A 3 21.97 -31.80 -5.26
C THR A 3 22.17 -30.86 -4.06
N GLU A 4 22.70 -29.66 -4.27
CA GLU A 4 22.83 -28.64 -3.22
C GLU A 4 22.78 -27.25 -3.89
N THR A 5 21.61 -26.83 -4.37
CA THR A 5 21.47 -25.50 -5.01
C THR A 5 20.08 -24.86 -4.83
N ALA A 6 19.21 -25.40 -3.96
CA ALA A 6 17.87 -24.83 -3.76
C ALA A 6 17.75 -23.86 -2.56
N ASN A 7 18.69 -23.87 -1.60
CA ASN A 7 18.47 -23.25 -0.28
C ASN A 7 19.04 -21.83 -0.09
N ALA A 8 19.77 -21.28 -1.07
CA ALA A 8 20.43 -19.97 -0.92
C ALA A 8 19.55 -18.77 -1.36
N ALA A 9 18.51 -19.00 -2.16
CA ALA A 9 17.69 -17.93 -2.73
C ALA A 9 16.60 -17.41 -1.77
N GLU A 10 16.10 -18.25 -0.86
CA GLU A 10 15.01 -17.87 0.06
C GLU A 10 15.51 -16.96 1.20
N HIS A 11 16.74 -17.17 1.69
CA HIS A 11 17.31 -16.37 2.79
C HIS A 11 17.62 -14.90 2.41
N GLY A 12 17.87 -14.61 1.12
CA GLY A 12 18.13 -13.25 0.64
C GLY A 12 16.85 -12.43 0.35
N ALA A 13 15.74 -13.10 0.05
CA ALA A 13 14.45 -12.43 -0.19
C ALA A 13 13.82 -11.98 1.13
N ASP A 14 13.92 -12.79 2.19
CA ASP A 14 13.51 -12.41 3.55
C ASP A 14 14.35 -11.23 4.07
N SER A 15 15.63 -11.16 3.71
CA SER A 15 16.48 -10.03 4.13
C SER A 15 16.12 -8.73 3.41
N LEU A 16 15.66 -8.77 2.15
CA LEU A 16 15.21 -7.57 1.44
C LEU A 16 13.84 -7.11 1.92
N GLN A 17 12.93 -8.05 2.18
CA GLN A 17 11.63 -7.75 2.77
C GLN A 17 11.80 -7.10 4.14
N SER A 18 12.65 -7.66 5.01
CA SER A 18 12.91 -7.06 6.33
C SER A 18 13.52 -5.67 6.25
N ILE A 19 14.46 -5.43 5.32
CA ILE A 19 15.03 -4.09 5.09
C ILE A 19 13.93 -3.10 4.66
N ILE A 20 13.02 -3.51 3.78
CA ILE A 20 11.90 -2.67 3.34
C ILE A 20 10.93 -2.42 4.49
N GLU A 21 10.62 -3.45 5.29
CA GLU A 21 9.79 -3.32 6.48
C GLU A 21 10.41 -2.34 7.49
N ASP A 22 11.71 -2.41 7.74
CA ASP A 22 12.41 -1.49 8.64
C ASP A 22 12.36 -0.03 8.16
N ILE A 23 12.50 0.19 6.85
CA ILE A 23 12.37 1.51 6.24
C ILE A 23 10.94 2.02 6.42
N LEU A 24 9.95 1.21 6.06
CA LEU A 24 8.54 1.57 6.16
C LEU A 24 8.11 1.78 7.62
N HIS A 25 8.65 1.00 8.56
CA HIS A 25 8.39 1.15 9.99
C HIS A 25 8.77 2.54 10.47
N LYS A 26 10.00 3.00 10.16
CA LYS A 26 10.50 4.32 10.57
C LYS A 26 9.67 5.45 9.98
N ASP A 27 9.29 5.33 8.71
CA ASP A 27 8.42 6.32 8.07
C ASP A 27 7.01 6.31 8.67
N LEU A 28 6.49 5.13 8.97
CA LEU A 28 5.15 4.96 9.53
C LEU A 28 5.06 5.44 10.98
N GLU A 29 6.13 5.30 11.78
CA GLU A 29 6.21 5.83 13.14
C GLU A 29 5.92 7.34 13.14
N ASN A 30 6.57 8.09 12.23
CA ASN A 30 6.33 9.52 12.07
C ASN A 30 4.87 9.84 11.70
N VAL A 31 4.28 9.06 10.79
CA VAL A 31 2.88 9.23 10.36
C VAL A 31 1.93 8.97 11.52
N VAL A 32 2.14 7.89 12.27
CA VAL A 32 1.30 7.50 13.40
C VAL A 32 1.37 8.52 14.53
N THR A 33 2.54 9.07 14.84
CA THR A 33 2.69 10.15 15.85
C THR A 33 1.87 11.39 15.49
N ILE A 34 1.75 11.73 14.20
CA ILE A 34 0.94 12.88 13.76
C ILE A 34 -0.56 12.56 13.85
N LEU A 35 -0.94 11.33 13.53
CA LEU A 35 -2.33 10.87 13.52
C LEU A 35 -2.86 10.45 14.90
N GLU A 36 -1.99 10.36 15.91
CA GLU A 36 -2.37 9.92 17.24
C GLU A 36 -3.50 10.81 17.80
N PRO A 37 -4.64 10.23 18.20
CA PRO A 37 -5.80 10.99 18.62
C PRO A 37 -5.49 11.76 19.91
N LYS A 38 -5.62 13.09 19.86
CA LYS A 38 -5.37 13.99 21.01
C LYS A 38 -6.49 14.00 22.07
N GLY A 39 -7.35 12.99 22.13
CA GLY A 39 -8.55 13.00 22.98
C GLY A 39 -9.13 11.61 23.29
N SER A 40 -10.14 11.56 24.15
CA SER A 40 -10.71 10.32 24.72
C SER A 40 -11.69 9.57 23.81
N GLY A 41 -11.60 9.75 22.49
CA GLY A 41 -12.45 9.08 21.51
C GLY A 41 -11.95 7.69 21.15
N LYS A 42 -12.78 6.90 20.45
CA LYS A 42 -12.31 5.67 19.80
C LYS A 42 -11.26 6.04 18.75
N SER A 43 -10.09 5.44 18.82
CA SER A 43 -9.02 5.67 17.86
C SER A 43 -9.44 5.24 16.46
N THR A 44 -9.29 6.14 15.48
CA THR A 44 -9.47 5.86 14.04
C THR A 44 -8.14 5.63 13.33
N LEU A 45 -7.04 5.61 14.08
CA LEU A 45 -5.66 5.58 13.58
C LEU A 45 -5.43 4.50 12.52
N TYR A 46 -5.90 3.28 12.77
CA TYR A 46 -5.77 2.17 11.82
C TYR A 46 -6.44 2.50 10.47
N GLU A 47 -7.69 2.97 10.50
CA GLU A 47 -8.43 3.33 9.29
C GLU A 47 -7.79 4.52 8.57
N ASP A 48 -7.27 5.48 9.32
CA ASP A 48 -6.59 6.65 8.77
C ASP A 48 -5.29 6.27 8.06
N VAL A 49 -4.47 5.41 8.67
CA VAL A 49 -3.24 4.87 8.07
C VAL A 49 -3.56 4.06 6.81
N ILE A 50 -4.49 3.11 6.89
CA ILE A 50 -4.86 2.27 5.75
C ILE A 50 -5.39 3.13 4.60
N ARG A 51 -6.19 4.17 4.89
CA ARG A 51 -6.66 5.11 3.86
C ARG A 51 -5.52 5.87 3.20
N ILE A 52 -4.51 6.31 3.94
CA ILE A 52 -3.33 7.01 3.37
C ILE A 52 -2.52 6.08 2.47
N ILE A 53 -2.27 4.84 2.92
CA ILE A 53 -1.54 3.83 2.15
C ILE A 53 -2.31 3.46 0.88
N ASP A 54 -3.60 3.14 0.99
CA ASP A 54 -4.45 2.81 -0.16
C ASP A 54 -4.45 3.96 -1.18
N ARG A 55 -4.65 5.22 -0.75
CA ARG A 55 -4.60 6.37 -1.67
C ARG A 55 -3.26 6.51 -2.38
N SER A 56 -2.16 6.28 -1.66
CA SER A 56 -0.80 6.40 -2.20
C SER A 56 -0.53 5.31 -3.25
N LEU A 57 -0.88 4.06 -2.95
CA LEU A 57 -0.75 2.94 -3.88
C LEU A 57 -1.57 3.16 -5.16
N PHE A 58 -2.82 3.61 -5.01
CA PHE A 58 -3.69 3.89 -6.16
C PHE A 58 -3.13 5.02 -7.03
N ARG A 59 -2.58 6.08 -6.42
CA ARG A 59 -1.93 7.17 -7.15
C ARG A 59 -0.70 6.69 -7.92
N ILE A 60 0.14 5.86 -7.31
CA ILE A 60 1.31 5.27 -7.98
C ILE A 60 0.86 4.40 -9.16
N ALA A 61 -0.13 3.54 -8.96
CA ALA A 61 -0.66 2.67 -10.00
C ALA A 61 -1.23 3.46 -11.18
N LEU A 62 -2.01 4.51 -10.92
CA LEU A 62 -2.55 5.40 -11.95
C LEU A 62 -1.44 6.09 -12.74
N ASN A 63 -0.44 6.64 -12.05
CA ASN A 63 0.69 7.32 -12.70
C ASN A 63 1.47 6.36 -13.61
N ARG A 64 1.76 5.14 -13.13
CA ARG A 64 2.46 4.11 -13.94
C ARG A 64 1.63 3.58 -15.10
N SER A 65 0.31 3.77 -15.05
CA SER A 65 -0.64 3.28 -16.04
C SER A 65 -1.14 4.35 -17.01
N GLY A 66 -0.56 5.56 -17.00
CA GLY A 66 -1.05 6.67 -17.82
C GLY A 66 -2.50 7.03 -17.52
N GLN A 67 -2.93 6.94 -16.27
CA GLN A 67 -4.30 7.16 -15.79
C GLN A 67 -5.35 6.15 -16.30
N VAL A 68 -4.93 5.05 -16.94
CA VAL A 68 -5.85 4.01 -17.42
C VAL A 68 -6.22 3.06 -16.26
N LYS A 69 -7.48 3.13 -15.81
CA LYS A 69 -7.98 2.40 -14.63
C LYS A 69 -7.86 0.88 -14.73
N THR A 70 -8.08 0.30 -15.91
CA THR A 70 -7.96 -1.16 -16.13
C THR A 70 -6.51 -1.61 -15.97
N VAL A 71 -5.57 -0.87 -16.54
CA VAL A 71 -4.13 -1.14 -16.41
C VAL A 71 -3.66 -0.94 -14.98
N ALA A 72 -4.13 0.11 -14.29
CA ALA A 72 -3.81 0.35 -12.88
C ALA A 72 -4.34 -0.76 -11.96
N ALA A 73 -5.54 -1.28 -12.22
CA ALA A 73 -6.08 -2.42 -11.49
C ALA A 73 -5.24 -3.68 -11.70
N THR A 74 -4.83 -3.96 -12.94
CA THR A 74 -3.91 -5.06 -13.27
C THR A 74 -2.56 -4.88 -12.58
N TYR A 75 -2.00 -3.65 -12.56
CA TYR A 75 -0.75 -3.33 -11.88
C TYR A 75 -0.80 -3.64 -10.38
N LEU A 76 -1.93 -3.37 -9.72
CA LEU A 76 -2.15 -3.69 -8.31
C LEU A 76 -2.58 -5.15 -8.07
N GLY A 77 -2.79 -5.95 -9.12
CA GLY A 77 -3.24 -7.34 -8.98
C GLY A 77 -4.67 -7.50 -8.46
N ILE A 78 -5.55 -6.50 -8.67
CA ILE A 78 -6.94 -6.53 -8.21
C ILE A 78 -7.93 -6.40 -9.37
N SER A 79 -9.18 -6.84 -9.17
CA SER A 79 -10.22 -6.66 -10.18
C SER A 79 -10.50 -5.19 -10.45
N ARG A 80 -10.78 -4.83 -11.71
CA ARG A 80 -11.22 -3.47 -12.10
C ARG A 80 -12.40 -2.98 -11.25
N ASN A 81 -13.33 -3.87 -10.92
CA ASN A 81 -14.51 -3.54 -10.10
C ASN A 81 -14.11 -3.17 -8.68
N THR A 82 -13.19 -3.92 -8.06
CA THR A 82 -12.63 -3.62 -6.74
C THR A 82 -11.88 -2.29 -6.76
N PHE A 83 -11.05 -2.07 -7.78
CA PHE A 83 -10.31 -0.83 -7.98
C PHE A 83 -11.26 0.37 -8.04
N GLN A 84 -12.28 0.33 -8.91
CA GLN A 84 -13.25 1.42 -9.06
C GLN A 84 -14.04 1.67 -7.76
N LYS A 85 -14.51 0.62 -7.07
CA LYS A 85 -15.22 0.77 -5.78
C LYS A 85 -14.33 1.44 -4.72
N LYS A 86 -13.08 1.02 -4.60
CA LYS A 86 -12.09 1.62 -3.68
C LYS A 86 -11.82 3.09 -4.03
N MET A 87 -11.65 3.43 -5.31
CA MET A 87 -11.47 4.82 -5.72
C MET A 87 -12.66 5.71 -5.36
N ILE A 88 -13.90 5.24 -5.58
CA ILE A 88 -15.11 6.00 -5.21
C ILE A 88 -15.17 6.19 -3.69
N LYS A 89 -14.95 5.11 -2.91
CA LYS A 89 -14.94 5.19 -1.44
C LYS A 89 -13.91 6.20 -0.91
N MET A 90 -12.82 6.40 -1.64
CA MET A 90 -11.76 7.34 -1.28
C MET A 90 -11.91 8.72 -1.95
N GLY A 91 -12.92 8.97 -2.79
CA GLY A 91 -13.06 10.25 -3.51
C GLY A 91 -11.92 10.53 -4.49
N MET A 92 -11.45 9.49 -5.20
CA MET A 92 -10.36 9.57 -6.18
C MET A 92 -10.84 9.46 -7.63
N ASP A 93 -12.14 9.45 -7.89
CA ASP A 93 -12.71 9.21 -9.22
C ASP A 93 -12.89 10.49 -10.06
N GLY A 94 -12.37 11.63 -9.60
CA GLY A 94 -12.37 12.91 -10.32
C GLY A 94 -13.73 13.60 -10.37
N ARG A 95 -14.71 13.13 -9.60
CA ARG A 95 -15.95 13.84 -9.32
C ARG A 95 -15.73 14.58 -8.00
N GLU A 96 -15.32 15.84 -8.09
CA GLU A 96 -15.44 16.78 -6.98
C GLU A 96 -16.95 16.91 -6.68
N ASP A 97 -17.32 16.88 -5.40
CA ASP A 97 -18.66 17.28 -4.95
C ASP A 97 -18.88 18.78 -5.19
#